data_AF-A0A9D7XR08-F1
#
_entry.id   AF-A0A9D7XR08-F1
#
_cell.length_a   1.000
_cell.length_b   1.000
_cell.length_c   1.000
_cell.angle_alpha   90.00
_cell.angle_beta   90.00
_cell.angle_gamma   90.00
#
_symmetry.space_group_name_H-M   'P 1'
#
loop_
_entity.id
_entity.type
_entity.pdbx_description
1 polymer ?
#
loop_
_entity_poly.entity_id
_entity_poly.type
_entity_poly.pdbx_seq_one_letter_code
_entity_poly.pdbx_strand_id
1 'polypeptide(L)'
;MPFNETPVEIRSRDYWFKIVEFLQQNWALIDENPDGCTVFFFGDTSGVFDRLSFPSVAEAEAALRRNGFARFSADKKAQEFIAIPQPPFHERPHPNGPIYSSGKFWR
;
A
#
# COMPACT_ATOMS: atom_id res chain seq x y z
N MET A 1 13.21 21.81 9.49
CA MET A 1 12.94 20.74 10.47
C MET A 1 13.02 19.43 9.71
N PRO A 2 13.98 18.53 9.95
CA PRO A 2 13.93 17.23 9.32
C PRO A 2 12.79 16.44 9.99
N PHE A 3 11.81 16.03 9.20
CA PHE A 3 10.81 15.08 9.68
C PHE A 3 11.57 13.81 10.07
N ASN A 4 11.47 13.38 11.34
CA ASN A 4 11.93 12.06 11.76
C ASN A 4 11.03 11.03 11.07
N GLU A 5 11.33 10.75 9.82
CA GLU A 5 10.68 9.75 9.00
C GLU A 5 11.14 8.38 9.53
N THR A 6 10.31 7.75 10.37
CA THR A 6 10.58 6.40 10.86
C THR A 6 10.63 5.45 9.68
N PRO A 7 11.78 4.84 9.34
CA PRO A 7 11.88 3.97 8.18
C PRO A 7 11.01 2.73 8.38
N VAL A 8 10.30 2.35 7.32
CA VAL A 8 9.49 1.13 7.28
C VAL A 8 10.19 0.17 6.33
N GLU A 9 10.63 -0.97 6.87
CA GLU A 9 11.15 -2.04 6.04
C GLU A 9 9.98 -2.89 5.53
N ILE A 10 9.74 -2.83 4.23
CA ILE A 10 8.82 -3.71 3.52
C ILE A 10 9.67 -4.67 2.69
N ARG A 11 9.50 -5.98 2.86
CA ARG A 11 10.29 -7.02 2.17
C ARG A 11 9.74 -7.32 0.78
N SER A 12 8.43 -7.23 0.63
CA SER A 12 7.73 -7.51 -0.61
C SER A 12 7.99 -6.48 -1.69
N ARG A 13 7.96 -6.95 -2.93
CA ARG A 13 8.11 -6.15 -4.16
C ARG A 13 7.00 -6.46 -5.18
N ASP A 14 5.94 -7.17 -4.77
CA ASP A 14 4.75 -7.36 -5.60
C ASP A 14 3.81 -6.17 -5.38
N TYR A 15 4.02 -5.11 -6.15
CA TYR A 15 3.29 -3.85 -6.00
C TYR A 15 1.84 -4.00 -6.45
N TRP A 16 0.94 -3.60 -5.55
CA TRP A 16 -0.46 -3.38 -5.85
C TRP A 16 -0.71 -1.88 -5.94
N PHE A 17 -1.56 -1.46 -6.86
CA PHE A 17 -1.88 -0.04 -7.01
C PHE A 17 -3.36 0.14 -7.29
N LYS A 18 -3.85 1.32 -6.92
CA LYS A 18 -5.19 1.81 -7.23
C LYS A 18 -5.09 3.30 -7.52
N ILE A 19 -5.72 3.73 -8.61
CA ILE A 19 -5.89 5.14 -8.91
C ILE A 19 -7.04 5.66 -8.04
N VAL A 20 -6.77 6.68 -7.23
CA VAL A 20 -7.78 7.38 -6.43
C VAL A 20 -8.10 8.75 -7.06
N GLU A 21 -9.04 9.48 -6.44
CA GLU A 21 -9.45 10.80 -6.92
C GLU A 21 -8.23 11.74 -7.07
N PHE A 22 -8.31 12.67 -8.02
CA PHE A 22 -7.22 13.61 -8.36
C PHE A 22 -5.96 12.96 -8.95
N LEU A 23 -6.06 11.80 -9.60
CA LEU A 23 -4.95 11.11 -10.28
C LEU A 23 -3.79 10.69 -9.35
N GLN A 24 -4.04 10.62 -8.04
CA GLN A 24 -3.06 10.06 -7.11
C GLN A 24 -3.08 8.53 -7.18
N GLN A 25 -1.94 7.89 -6.93
CA GLN A 25 -1.88 6.44 -6.82
C GLN A 25 -1.68 6.03 -5.36
N ASN A 26 -2.58 5.16 -4.90
CA ASN A 26 -2.39 4.45 -3.65
C ASN A 26 -1.75 3.10 -3.96
N TRP A 27 -0.60 2.88 -3.36
CA TRP A 27 0.17 1.67 -3.48
C TRP A 27 -0.05 0.77 -2.27
N ALA A 28 0.09 -0.53 -2.49
CA ALA A 28 0.09 -1.51 -1.44
C ALA A 28 1.13 -2.61 -1.68
N LEU A 29 1.73 -3.09 -0.60
CA LEU A 29 2.64 -4.23 -0.59
C LEU A 29 2.21 -5.18 0.53
N ILE A 30 2.34 -6.48 0.29
CA ILE A 30 1.96 -7.52 1.25
C ILE A 30 3.23 -8.20 1.75
N ASP A 31 3.50 -8.07 3.04
CA ASP A 31 4.58 -8.80 3.71
C ASP A 31 4.01 -9.96 4.52
N GLU A 32 4.59 -11.14 4.33
CA GLU A 32 4.27 -12.33 5.10
C GLU A 32 4.93 -12.29 6.48
N ASN A 33 4.15 -12.63 7.49
CA ASN A 33 4.58 -12.75 8.89
C ASN A 33 4.31 -14.18 9.37
N PRO A 34 4.98 -14.65 10.44
CA PRO A 34 4.76 -16.00 10.97
C PRO A 34 3.30 -16.32 11.30
N ASP A 35 2.53 -15.31 11.70
CA ASP A 35 1.13 -15.45 12.13
C ASP A 35 0.11 -15.00 11.06
N GLY A 36 0.54 -14.67 9.84
CA GLY A 36 -0.33 -14.19 8.77
C GLY A 36 0.38 -13.28 7.77
N CYS A 37 -0.21 -12.14 7.44
CA CYS A 37 0.44 -11.14 6.60
C CYS A 37 -0.02 -9.72 6.93
N THR A 38 0.81 -8.76 6.57
CA THR A 38 0.53 -7.33 6.72
C THR A 38 0.57 -6.66 5.37
N VAL A 39 -0.52 -5.98 5.01
CA VAL A 39 -0.61 -5.10 3.86
C VAL A 39 -0.23 -3.71 4.30
N PHE A 40 0.81 -3.15 3.70
CA PHE A 40 1.24 -1.77 3.89
C PHE A 40 0.68 -0.91 2.77
N PHE A 41 0.04 0.21 3.10
CA PHE A 41 -0.47 1.19 2.14
C PHE A 41 0.37 2.46 2.17
N PHE A 42 0.80 2.91 1.00
CA PHE A 42 1.66 4.07 0.85
C PHE A 42 1.34 4.85 -0.41
N GLY A 43 1.69 6.13 -0.41
CA GLY A 43 1.50 7.01 -1.55
C GLY A 43 2.71 7.02 -2.49
N ASP A 44 2.61 7.84 -3.54
CA ASP A 44 3.66 8.02 -4.56
C ASP A 44 5.01 8.50 -4.02
N THR A 45 5.03 9.09 -2.82
CA THR A 45 6.26 9.54 -2.14
C THR A 45 6.83 8.51 -1.17
N SER A 46 6.45 7.23 -1.29
CA SER A 46 6.88 6.14 -0.40
C SER A 46 6.49 6.32 1.09
N GLY A 47 5.56 7.23 1.37
CA GLY A 47 5.05 7.49 2.72
C GLY A 47 3.94 6.49 3.07
N VAL A 48 4.22 5.61 4.04
CA VAL A 48 3.27 4.63 4.57
C VAL A 48 2.26 5.34 5.46
N PHE A 49 1.01 5.38 5.02
CA PHE A 49 -0.07 6.06 5.72
C PHE A 49 -1.03 5.11 6.44
N ASP A 50 -1.01 3.81 6.09
CA ASP A 50 -1.85 2.80 6.75
C ASP A 50 -1.28 1.39 6.61
N ARG A 51 -1.77 0.48 7.45
CA ARG A 51 -1.45 -0.95 7.40
C ARG A 51 -2.63 -1.80 7.87
N LEU A 52 -2.82 -2.96 7.26
CA LEU A 52 -3.84 -3.94 7.63
C LEU A 52 -3.22 -5.32 7.79
N SER A 53 -3.59 -6.01 8.87
CA SER A 53 -3.18 -7.39 9.08
C SER A 53 -4.27 -8.35 8.61
N PHE A 54 -3.87 -9.42 7.91
CA PHE A 54 -4.76 -10.48 7.45
C PHE A 54 -4.24 -11.85 7.89
N PRO A 55 -5.15 -12.83 8.09
CA PRO A 55 -4.77 -14.21 8.42
C PRO A 55 -3.94 -14.90 7.35
N SER A 56 -4.09 -14.51 6.08
CA SER A 56 -3.35 -15.10 4.96
C SER A 56 -3.16 -14.12 3.79
N VAL A 57 -2.12 -14.35 2.99
CA VAL A 57 -1.87 -13.57 1.76
C VAL A 57 -3.05 -13.67 0.81
N ALA A 58 -3.66 -14.84 0.67
CA ALA A 58 -4.83 -15.04 -0.19
C ALA A 58 -6.01 -14.14 0.23
N GLU A 59 -6.26 -13.98 1.53
CA GLU A 59 -7.27 -13.06 2.05
C GLU A 59 -6.91 -11.60 1.80
N ALA A 60 -5.64 -11.22 2.02
CA ALA A 60 -5.14 -9.89 1.74
C ALA A 60 -5.30 -9.51 0.25
N GLU A 61 -4.91 -10.41 -0.65
CA GLU A 61 -5.06 -10.21 -2.10
C GLU A 61 -6.54 -10.11 -2.51
N ALA A 62 -7.39 -10.97 -1.96
CA ALA A 62 -8.83 -10.92 -2.22
C ALA A 62 -9.43 -9.61 -1.69
N ALA A 63 -9.01 -9.13 -0.53
CA ALA A 63 -9.44 -7.85 0.02
C ALA A 63 -8.96 -6.66 -0.82
N LEU A 64 -7.69 -6.67 -1.26
CA LEU A 64 -7.13 -5.66 -2.19
C LEU A 64 -7.93 -5.59 -3.49
N ARG A 65 -8.18 -6.75 -4.14
CA ARG A 65 -8.97 -6.82 -5.38
C ARG A 65 -10.38 -6.30 -5.18
N ARG A 66 -11.06 -6.70 -4.09
CA ARG A 66 -12.41 -6.22 -3.76
C ARG A 66 -12.45 -4.70 -3.56
N ASN A 67 -11.37 -4.12 -3.04
CA ASN A 67 -11.24 -2.68 -2.82
C ASN A 67 -10.67 -1.92 -4.03
N GLY A 68 -10.51 -2.59 -5.18
CA GLY A 68 -10.14 -1.98 -6.47
C GLY A 68 -8.63 -1.84 -6.70
N PHE A 69 -7.80 -2.53 -5.91
CA PHE A 69 -6.37 -2.63 -6.18
C PHE A 69 -6.08 -3.71 -7.23
N ALA A 70 -5.14 -3.42 -8.12
CA ALA A 70 -4.64 -4.34 -9.12
C ALA A 70 -3.14 -4.56 -8.95
N ARG A 71 -2.65 -5.74 -9.34
CA ARG A 71 -1.20 -6.01 -9.39
C ARG A 71 -0.57 -5.19 -10.51
N PHE A 72 0.44 -4.41 -10.17
CA PHE A 72 1.22 -3.63 -11.13
C PHE A 72 1.96 -4.53 -12.13
N SER A 73 2.46 -5.67 -11.68
CA SER A 73 3.12 -6.68 -12.52
C SER A 73 2.22 -7.25 -13.62
N ALA A 74 0.90 -7.24 -13.41
CA ALA A 74 -0.08 -7.74 -14.39
C ALA A 74 -0.56 -6.67 -15.39
N ASP A 75 -0.37 -5.38 -15.11
CA ASP A 75 -0.84 -4.28 -15.95
C ASP A 75 0.31 -3.64 -16.74
N LYS A 76 0.48 -4.08 -18.00
CA LYS A 76 1.50 -3.55 -18.91
C LYS A 76 1.29 -2.08 -19.27
N LYS A 77 0.04 -1.60 -19.30
CA LYS A 77 -0.23 -0.18 -19.57
C LYS A 77 0.17 0.68 -18.39
N ALA A 78 -0.12 0.22 -17.16
CA ALA A 78 0.37 0.89 -15.96
C ALA A 78 1.89 0.99 -15.94
N GLN A 79 2.60 -0.06 -16.36
CA GLN A 79 4.07 -0.07 -16.43
C GLN A 79 4.67 0.97 -17.38
N GLU A 80 3.93 1.42 -18.41
CA GLU A 80 4.40 2.45 -19.35
C GLU A 80 4.27 3.88 -18.80
N PHE A 81 3.31 4.13 -17.90
CA PHE A 81 2.95 5.49 -17.47
C PHE A 81 3.11 5.75 -15.98
N ILE A 82 3.14 4.70 -15.15
CA ILE A 82 3.15 4.82 -13.70
C ILE A 82 4.54 4.39 -13.19
N ALA A 83 5.22 5.32 -12.52
CA ALA A 83 6.49 5.05 -11.87
C ALA A 83 6.25 4.37 -10.51
N ILE A 84 6.96 3.27 -10.26
CA ILE A 84 6.91 2.61 -8.95
C ILE A 84 7.66 3.48 -7.92
N PRO A 85 7.02 3.83 -6.80
CA PRO A 85 7.69 4.47 -5.66
C PRO A 85 8.84 3.60 -5.14
N GLN A 86 10.03 4.19 -5.08
CA GLN A 86 11.25 3.52 -4.64
C GLN A 86 11.44 3.65 -3.13
N PRO A 87 12.03 2.65 -2.46
CA PRO A 87 12.48 2.79 -1.08
C PRO A 87 13.53 3.92 -0.94
N PRO A 88 13.73 4.50 0.26
CA PRO A 88 13.21 4.05 1.56
C PRO A 88 11.74 4.41 1.79
N PHE A 89 10.97 3.46 2.33
CA PHE A 89 9.64 3.74 2.85
C PHE A 89 9.75 4.35 4.24
N HIS A 90 8.84 5.26 4.56
CA HIS A 90 8.80 5.92 5.86
C HIS A 90 7.38 6.03 6.39
N GLU A 91 7.20 6.03 7.71
CA GLU A 91 5.90 6.30 8.29
C GLU A 91 5.52 7.75 8.02
N ARG A 92 4.35 7.92 7.40
CA ARG A 92 3.75 9.22 7.11
C ARG A 92 2.31 9.21 7.61
N PRO A 93 2.07 9.46 8.91
CA PRO A 93 0.72 9.51 9.45
C PRO A 93 -0.09 10.57 8.70
N HIS A 94 -1.23 10.16 8.14
CA HIS A 94 -2.13 11.08 7.47
C HIS A 94 -2.86 11.94 8.52
N PRO A 95 -3.01 13.27 8.32
CA PRO A 95 -3.68 14.16 9.29
C PRO A 95 -5.14 13.79 9.59
N ASN A 96 -5.75 12.94 8.76
CA ASN A 96 -7.12 12.44 8.93
C ASN A 96 -7.18 11.05 9.59
N GLY A 97 -6.06 10.54 10.12
CA GLY A 97 -5.98 9.19 10.67
C GLY A 97 -5.92 8.10 9.58
N PRO A 98 -6.02 6.82 9.97
CA PRO A 98 -5.91 5.72 9.02
C PRO A 98 -7.10 5.66 8.05
N ILE A 99 -6.81 5.63 6.75
CA ILE A 99 -7.82 5.72 5.70
C ILE A 99 -8.54 4.37 5.50
N TYR A 100 -7.82 3.25 5.54
CA TYR A 100 -8.36 1.92 5.31
C TYR A 100 -8.63 1.16 6.62
N SER A 101 -7.76 1.26 7.62
CA SER A 101 -7.97 0.59 8.91
C SER A 101 -9.06 1.24 9.78
N SER A 102 -9.53 2.43 9.41
CA SER A 102 -10.78 2.98 9.97
C SER A 102 -12.05 2.29 9.47
N GLY A 103 -11.97 1.42 8.45
CA GLY A 103 -13.12 0.70 7.89
C GLY A 103 -14.07 1.58 7.05
N LYS A 104 -13.81 2.89 6.94
CA LYS A 104 -14.66 3.82 6.19
C LYS A 104 -14.52 3.65 4.67
N PHE A 105 -13.31 3.33 4.21
CA PHE A 105 -12.97 3.15 2.80
C PHE A 105 -12.51 1.72 2.45
N TRP A 106 -12.73 0.77 3.36
CA TRP A 106 -12.38 -0.64 3.21
C TRP A 106 -13.62 -1.51 3.48
N ARG A 107 -14.07 -2.27 2.48
CA ARG A 107 -15.24 -3.19 2.57
C ARG A 107 -14.84 -4.64 2.33
#